data_AF-A0A9C9N5L8-F1
#
_entry.id   AF-A0A9C9N5L8-F1
#
_cell.length_a   1.000
_cell.length_b   1.000
_cell.length_c   1.000
_cell.angle_alpha   90.00
_cell.angle_beta   90.00
_cell.angle_gamma   90.00
#
_symmetry.space_group_name_H-M   'P 1'
#
loop_
_entity.id
_entity.type
_entity.pdbx_description
1 polymer ?
#
loop_
_entity_poly.entity_id
_entity_poly.type
_entity_poly.pdbx_seq_one_letter_code
_entity_poly.pdbx_strand_id
1 'polypeptide(L)'
;MTETVKQIEEKLTLRNRILGLLLRNAREQAEKTKRECADALGVSSSTITAFEDGRKPISLPELEVLAYLVDTPIPSFWDPTPELAPPEEHAQLQLEHILALRHRIIGTLLRQARLEANMTQNDLAEVIGCSSSTISSYEYGERPIPLAELEVLADRLDVPTDYFLDQQDGSIGAWHQRQKTWRQFNKLDPDVQNFVIQPINIKYLEVAMKLAEMPAGALRDIAAGLLDITY
;
A
#
# COMPACT_ATOMS: atom_id res chain seq x y z
N MET A 1 10.54 -31.96 -5.29
CA MET A 1 10.68 -30.52 -5.06
C MET A 1 11.90 -30.07 -5.84
N THR A 2 11.75 -29.18 -6.81
CA THR A 2 12.86 -28.67 -7.64
C THR A 2 13.69 -27.65 -6.85
N GLU A 3 14.97 -27.51 -7.18
CA GLU A 3 15.91 -26.60 -6.48
C GLU A 3 15.43 -25.15 -6.47
N THR A 4 14.75 -24.73 -7.53
CA THR A 4 14.10 -23.41 -7.67
C THR A 4 13.00 -23.17 -6.62
N VAL A 5 12.17 -24.17 -6.33
CA VAL A 5 11.08 -24.03 -5.34
C VAL A 5 11.65 -23.85 -3.93
N LYS A 6 12.72 -24.58 -3.60
CA LYS A 6 13.41 -24.46 -2.32
C LYS A 6 14.03 -23.06 -2.13
N GLN A 7 14.63 -22.50 -3.18
CA GLN A 7 15.17 -21.14 -3.14
C GLN A 7 14.08 -20.07 -2.93
N ILE A 8 12.90 -20.26 -3.51
CA ILE A 8 11.77 -19.35 -3.33
C ILE A 8 11.25 -19.42 -1.89
N GLU A 9 11.08 -20.63 -1.34
CA GLU A 9 10.66 -20.84 0.04
C GLU A 9 11.64 -20.18 1.05
N GLU A 10 12.94 -20.30 0.82
CA GLU A 10 13.97 -19.63 1.61
C GLU A 10 13.86 -18.09 1.52
N LYS A 11 13.63 -17.55 0.31
CA LYS A 11 13.41 -16.10 0.11
C LYS A 11 12.16 -15.60 0.82
N LEU A 12 11.04 -16.31 0.71
CA LEU A 12 9.79 -15.98 1.38
C LEU A 12 9.96 -16.00 2.91
N THR A 13 10.67 -17.00 3.43
CA THR A 13 10.97 -17.13 4.86
C THR A 13 11.82 -15.98 5.37
N LEU A 14 12.87 -15.61 4.63
CA LEU A 14 13.71 -14.46 4.95
C LEU A 14 12.89 -13.16 4.93
N ARG A 15 12.05 -12.98 3.90
CA ARG A 15 11.20 -11.79 3.76
C ARG A 15 10.20 -11.65 4.90
N ASN A 16 9.54 -12.74 5.30
CA ASN A 16 8.64 -12.76 6.46
C ASN A 16 9.35 -12.32 7.75
N ARG A 17 10.61 -12.70 7.94
CA ARG A 17 11.40 -12.31 9.11
C ARG A 17 11.83 -10.83 9.06
N ILE A 18 12.14 -10.31 7.88
CA ILE A 18 12.38 -8.87 7.69
C ILE A 18 11.13 -8.07 8.03
N LEU A 19 9.97 -8.45 7.47
CA LEU A 19 8.69 -7.80 7.77
C LEU A 19 8.37 -7.84 9.27
N GLY A 20 8.58 -8.98 9.92
CA GLY A 20 8.40 -9.11 11.37
C GLY A 20 9.29 -8.16 12.19
N LEU A 21 10.56 -8.02 11.81
CA LEU A 21 11.48 -7.08 12.46
C LEU A 21 11.07 -5.63 12.25
N LEU A 22 10.67 -5.25 11.03
CA LEU A 22 10.19 -3.90 10.72
C LEU A 22 8.92 -3.58 11.51
N LEU A 23 7.97 -4.51 11.56
CA LEU A 23 6.74 -4.38 12.34
C LEU A 23 7.02 -4.20 13.83
N ARG A 24 7.94 -5.00 14.38
CA ARG A 24 8.36 -4.88 15.77
C ARG A 24 8.97 -3.50 16.06
N ASN A 25 9.87 -3.03 15.19
CA ASN A 25 10.53 -1.73 15.35
C ASN A 25 9.50 -0.59 15.30
N ALA A 26 8.60 -0.60 14.31
CA ALA A 26 7.54 0.40 14.18
C ALA A 26 6.62 0.42 15.42
N ARG A 27 6.22 -0.77 15.91
CA ARG A 27 5.40 -0.89 17.12
C ARG A 27 6.10 -0.35 18.36
N GLU A 28 7.38 -0.66 18.54
CA GLU A 28 8.17 -0.18 19.69
C GLU A 28 8.40 1.34 19.64
N GLN A 29 8.63 1.91 18.46
CA GLN A 29 8.75 3.36 18.25
C GLN A 29 7.44 4.11 18.55
N ALA A 30 6.30 3.51 18.20
CA ALA A 30 4.97 4.04 18.51
C ALA A 30 4.50 3.74 19.95
N GLU A 31 5.37 3.14 20.79
CA GLU A 31 5.09 2.76 22.18
C GLU A 31 3.84 1.85 22.34
N LYS A 32 3.47 1.10 21.29
CA LYS A 32 2.30 0.22 21.31
C LYS A 32 2.62 -1.15 21.90
N THR A 33 1.70 -1.67 22.69
CA THR A 33 1.80 -3.03 23.23
C THR A 33 1.35 -4.07 22.20
N LYS A 34 1.86 -5.30 22.34
CA LYS A 34 1.39 -6.46 21.55
C LYS A 34 -0.09 -6.76 21.78
N ARG A 35 -0.64 -6.37 22.93
CA ARG A 35 -2.06 -6.54 23.24
C ARG A 35 -2.90 -5.58 22.43
N GLU A 36 -2.55 -4.30 22.36
CA GLU A 36 -3.27 -3.33 21.52
C GLU A 36 -3.28 -3.73 20.04
N CYS A 37 -2.15 -4.23 19.52
CA CYS A 37 -2.07 -4.73 18.15
C CYS A 37 -2.96 -5.98 17.93
N ALA A 38 -3.00 -6.86 18.92
CA ALA A 38 -3.81 -8.07 18.88
C ALA A 38 -5.32 -7.73 18.92
N ASP A 39 -5.71 -6.82 19.81
CA ASP A 39 -7.07 -6.31 19.94
C ASP A 39 -7.53 -5.63 18.63
N ALA A 40 -6.66 -4.85 17.98
CA ALA A 40 -6.95 -4.21 16.69
C ALA A 40 -7.19 -5.20 15.54
N LEU A 41 -6.52 -6.36 15.57
CA LEU A 41 -6.66 -7.40 14.55
C LEU A 41 -7.71 -8.47 14.91
N GLY A 42 -8.26 -8.46 16.13
CA GLY A 42 -9.11 -9.55 16.62
C GLY A 42 -8.36 -10.89 16.78
N VAL A 43 -7.06 -10.84 17.09
CA VAL A 43 -6.20 -12.04 17.26
C VAL A 43 -5.57 -12.09 18.65
N SER A 44 -4.78 -13.13 18.94
CA SER A 44 -4.01 -13.23 20.20
C SER A 44 -2.69 -12.47 20.14
N SER A 45 -2.17 -12.00 21.28
CA SER A 45 -0.81 -11.42 21.34
C SER A 45 0.31 -12.41 20.97
N SER A 46 0.05 -13.71 21.07
CA SER A 46 0.96 -14.74 20.54
C SER A 46 1.01 -14.73 19.01
N THR A 47 -0.09 -14.38 18.33
CA THR A 47 -0.12 -14.18 16.89
C THR A 47 0.74 -12.98 16.49
N ILE A 48 0.64 -11.85 17.21
CA ILE A 48 1.52 -10.68 17.00
C ILE A 48 2.99 -11.06 17.18
N THR A 49 3.31 -11.84 18.21
CA THR A 49 4.69 -12.33 18.42
C THR A 49 5.15 -13.24 17.27
N ALA A 50 4.28 -14.10 16.75
CA ALA A 50 4.60 -14.96 15.63
C ALA A 50 4.84 -14.16 14.33
N PHE A 51 4.10 -13.07 14.11
CA PHE A 51 4.36 -12.12 13.01
C PHE A 51 5.72 -11.45 13.17
N GLU A 52 6.01 -10.87 14.35
CA GLU A 52 7.28 -10.17 14.61
C GLU A 52 8.51 -11.08 14.50
N ASP A 53 8.38 -12.35 14.90
CA ASP A 53 9.46 -13.32 14.79
C ASP A 53 9.61 -13.89 13.37
N GLY A 54 8.70 -13.56 12.45
CA GLY A 54 8.62 -14.13 11.10
C GLY A 54 8.19 -15.60 11.07
N ARG A 55 7.70 -16.16 12.19
CA ARG A 55 7.24 -17.54 12.32
C ARG A 55 5.87 -17.76 11.69
N LYS A 56 5.07 -16.70 11.61
CA LYS A 56 3.79 -16.68 10.90
C LYS A 56 3.84 -15.52 9.89
N PRO A 57 3.47 -15.75 8.62
CA PRO A 57 3.35 -14.66 7.66
C PRO A 57 2.20 -13.73 8.03
N ILE A 58 2.38 -12.44 7.76
CA ILE A 58 1.34 -11.41 7.84
C ILE A 58 0.82 -11.12 6.42
N SER A 59 -0.48 -10.91 6.28
CA SER A 59 -1.11 -10.48 5.02
C SER A 59 -1.09 -8.96 4.87
N LEU A 60 -1.30 -8.45 3.65
CA LEU A 60 -1.35 -7.01 3.41
C LEU A 60 -2.43 -6.32 4.28
N PRO A 61 -3.68 -6.80 4.39
CA PRO A 61 -4.70 -6.15 5.22
C PRO A 61 -4.36 -6.11 6.72
N GLU A 62 -3.75 -7.18 7.24
CA GLU A 62 -3.28 -7.19 8.63
C GLU A 62 -2.17 -6.17 8.84
N LEU A 63 -1.25 -6.05 7.87
CA LEU A 63 -0.21 -5.02 7.92
C LEU A 63 -0.79 -3.60 7.80
N GLU A 64 -1.77 -3.38 6.91
CA GLU A 64 -2.47 -2.10 6.74
C GLU A 64 -3.06 -1.62 8.08
N VAL A 65 -3.73 -2.53 8.80
CA VAL A 65 -4.28 -2.25 10.13
C VAL A 65 -3.20 -1.89 11.15
N LEU A 66 -2.14 -2.70 11.24
CA LEU A 66 -1.09 -2.45 12.23
C LEU A 66 -0.32 -1.17 11.92
N ALA A 67 -0.03 -0.92 10.65
CA ALA A 67 0.63 0.29 10.16
C ALA A 67 -0.20 1.54 10.45
N TYR A 68 -1.52 1.48 10.30
CA TYR A 68 -2.43 2.54 10.73
C TYR A 68 -2.38 2.73 12.27
N LEU A 69 -2.33 1.66 13.06
CA LEU A 69 -2.28 1.74 14.52
C LEU A 69 -0.96 2.35 15.06
N VAL A 70 0.16 2.09 14.38
CA VAL A 70 1.51 2.55 14.76
C VAL A 70 1.97 3.74 13.92
N ASP A 71 1.07 4.32 13.13
CA ASP A 71 1.28 5.44 12.21
C ASP A 71 2.56 5.37 11.36
N THR A 72 2.80 4.21 10.76
CA THR A 72 3.97 3.96 9.92
C THR A 72 3.55 3.74 8.48
N PRO A 73 4.02 4.55 7.51
CA PRO A 73 3.65 4.38 6.11
C PRO A 73 3.95 2.97 5.58
N ILE A 74 3.02 2.38 4.82
CA ILE A 74 3.23 1.01 4.29
C ILE A 74 4.52 0.92 3.44
N PRO A 75 4.88 1.93 2.61
CA PRO A 75 6.17 2.03 1.91
C PRO A 75 7.41 1.71 2.73
N SER A 76 7.42 2.07 4.01
CA SER A 76 8.53 1.77 4.93
C SER A 76 8.73 0.27 5.20
N PHE A 77 7.72 -0.57 4.95
CA PHE A 77 7.81 -2.03 5.05
C PHE A 77 8.32 -2.71 3.78
N TRP A 78 8.24 -2.03 2.62
CA TRP A 78 8.81 -2.49 1.36
C TRP A 78 10.26 -2.05 1.21
N ASP A 79 10.51 -0.76 1.44
CA ASP A 79 11.83 -0.15 1.38
C ASP A 79 12.01 0.74 2.63
N PRO A 80 12.89 0.38 3.58
CA PRO A 80 13.08 1.11 4.82
C PRO A 80 13.88 2.41 4.58
N THR A 81 13.34 3.32 3.79
CA THR A 81 13.76 4.72 3.77
C THR A 81 12.99 5.48 4.84
N PRO A 82 13.67 6.25 5.73
CA PRO A 82 13.02 6.98 6.80
C PRO A 82 12.32 8.22 6.23
N GLU A 83 11.05 8.06 5.84
CA GLU A 83 10.16 9.20 5.56
C GLU A 83 9.18 9.33 6.74
N LEU A 84 9.45 10.31 7.61
CA LEU A 84 8.60 10.65 8.74
C LEU A 84 7.30 11.29 8.23
N ALA A 85 6.18 10.61 8.44
CA ALA A 85 4.86 11.25 8.43
C ALA A 85 4.60 11.87 9.81
N PRO A 86 3.88 13.01 9.90
CA PRO A 86 3.50 13.58 11.20
C PRO A 86 2.53 12.64 11.93
N PRO A 87 2.62 12.51 13.27
CA PRO A 87 1.76 11.63 14.05
C PRO A 87 0.28 12.02 13.94
N GLU A 88 -0.60 11.06 13.63
CA GLU A 88 -2.06 11.26 13.51
C GLU A 88 -2.88 10.67 14.68
N GLU A 89 -4.02 11.31 14.99
CA GLU A 89 -5.04 10.76 15.90
C GLU A 89 -5.97 9.78 15.16
N HIS A 90 -5.88 8.50 15.50
CA HIS A 90 -6.67 7.45 14.86
C HIS A 90 -7.99 7.20 15.61
N ALA A 91 -9.12 7.21 14.89
CA ALA A 91 -10.42 6.80 15.44
C ALA A 91 -10.45 5.28 15.76
N GLN A 92 -11.20 4.87 16.78
CA GLN A 92 -11.48 3.46 17.08
C GLN A 92 -12.30 2.84 15.95
N LEU A 93 -11.68 1.92 15.20
CA LEU A 93 -12.31 1.22 14.08
C LEU A 93 -12.81 -0.16 14.52
N GLN A 94 -13.90 -0.63 13.92
CA GLN A 94 -14.32 -2.04 14.02
C GLN A 94 -13.64 -2.84 12.89
N LEU A 95 -12.35 -3.14 13.06
CA LEU A 95 -11.48 -3.58 11.97
C LEU A 95 -11.72 -5.01 11.47
N GLU A 96 -12.37 -5.87 12.26
CA GLU A 96 -12.57 -7.28 11.89
C GLU A 96 -13.36 -7.44 10.57
N HIS A 97 -14.42 -6.65 10.38
CA HIS A 97 -15.22 -6.67 9.14
C HIS A 97 -14.46 -6.07 7.95
N ILE A 98 -13.59 -5.09 8.21
CA ILE A 98 -12.75 -4.45 7.19
C ILE A 98 -11.74 -5.46 6.64
N LEU A 99 -11.09 -6.25 7.51
CA LEU A 99 -10.09 -7.24 7.11
C LEU A 99 -10.64 -8.29 6.15
N ALA A 100 -11.80 -8.89 6.47
CA ALA A 100 -12.41 -9.91 5.62
C ALA A 100 -12.81 -9.36 4.23
N LEU A 101 -13.33 -8.13 4.18
CA LEU A 101 -13.65 -7.47 2.92
C LEU A 101 -12.38 -7.19 2.10
N ARG A 102 -11.33 -6.68 2.76
CA ARG A 102 -10.03 -6.40 2.12
C ARG A 102 -9.39 -7.65 1.55
N HIS A 103 -9.41 -8.79 2.25
CA HIS A 103 -8.92 -10.06 1.68
C HIS A 103 -9.65 -10.44 0.39
N ARG A 104 -10.97 -10.26 0.30
CA ARG A 104 -11.74 -10.53 -0.92
C ARG A 104 -11.42 -9.55 -2.05
N ILE A 105 -11.24 -8.27 -1.74
CA ILE A 105 -10.84 -7.25 -2.71
C ILE A 105 -9.48 -7.60 -3.30
N ILE A 106 -8.47 -7.88 -2.46
CA ILE A 106 -7.12 -8.24 -2.92
C ILE A 106 -7.15 -9.53 -3.74
N GLY A 107 -7.90 -10.55 -3.32
CA GLY A 107 -8.08 -11.77 -4.11
C GLY A 107 -8.66 -11.50 -5.51
N THR A 108 -9.66 -10.59 -5.59
CA THR A 108 -10.26 -10.18 -6.86
C THR A 108 -9.27 -9.42 -7.74
N LEU A 109 -8.50 -8.50 -7.15
CA LEU A 109 -7.45 -7.75 -7.85
C LEU A 109 -6.34 -8.68 -8.37
N LEU A 110 -5.93 -9.68 -7.59
CA LEU A 110 -4.95 -10.68 -8.00
C LEU A 110 -5.47 -11.49 -9.19
N ARG A 111 -6.73 -11.93 -9.13
CA ARG A 111 -7.39 -12.64 -10.23
C ARG A 111 -7.44 -11.78 -11.50
N GLN A 112 -7.78 -10.50 -11.36
CA GLN A 112 -7.82 -9.57 -12.48
C GLN A 112 -6.45 -9.44 -13.14
N ALA A 113 -5.41 -9.10 -12.36
CA ALA A 113 -4.04 -8.96 -12.86
C ALA A 113 -3.54 -10.25 -13.53
N ARG A 114 -3.87 -11.42 -12.96
CA ARG A 114 -3.56 -12.72 -13.58
C ARG A 114 -4.21 -12.90 -14.95
N LEU A 115 -5.50 -12.55 -15.08
CA LEU A 115 -6.22 -12.68 -16.34
C LEU A 115 -5.69 -11.71 -17.39
N GLU A 116 -5.35 -10.48 -17.00
CA GLU A 116 -4.73 -9.48 -17.88
C GLU A 116 -3.35 -9.92 -18.37
N ALA A 117 -2.58 -10.59 -17.52
CA ALA A 117 -1.31 -11.23 -17.87
C ALA A 117 -1.46 -12.53 -18.69
N ASN A 118 -2.69 -12.97 -19.00
CA ASN A 118 -3.00 -14.23 -19.69
C ASN A 118 -2.41 -15.48 -19.01
N MET A 119 -2.33 -15.47 -17.68
CA MET A 119 -1.77 -16.57 -16.88
C MET A 119 -2.87 -17.46 -16.28
N THR A 120 -2.57 -18.74 -16.10
CA THR A 120 -3.41 -19.70 -15.38
C THR A 120 -3.11 -19.68 -13.88
N GLN A 121 -4.00 -20.24 -13.06
CA GLN A 121 -3.75 -20.41 -11.62
C GLN A 121 -2.56 -21.34 -11.35
N ASN A 122 -2.29 -22.32 -12.24
CA ASN A 122 -1.10 -23.16 -12.14
C ASN A 122 0.18 -22.35 -12.35
N ASP A 123 0.19 -21.40 -13.29
CA ASP A 123 1.37 -20.58 -13.55
C ASP A 123 1.77 -19.74 -12.33
N LEU A 124 0.79 -19.18 -11.61
CA LEU A 124 1.07 -18.50 -10.33
C LEU A 124 1.47 -19.46 -9.21
N ALA A 125 0.87 -20.65 -9.17
CA ALA A 125 1.18 -21.65 -8.17
C ALA A 125 2.63 -22.13 -8.27
N GLU A 126 3.14 -22.31 -9.49
CA GLU A 126 4.54 -22.67 -9.74
C GLU A 126 5.51 -21.58 -9.25
N VAL A 127 5.14 -20.31 -9.40
CA VAL A 127 5.97 -19.15 -9.01
C VAL A 127 6.22 -19.11 -7.51
N ILE A 128 5.22 -19.42 -6.68
CA ILE A 128 5.36 -19.42 -5.22
C ILE A 128 5.46 -20.83 -4.61
N GLY A 129 5.57 -21.87 -5.45
CA GLY A 129 5.74 -23.25 -4.99
C GLY A 129 4.54 -23.84 -4.24
N CYS A 130 3.31 -23.44 -4.59
CA CYS A 130 2.09 -23.92 -3.94
C CYS A 130 1.19 -24.71 -4.90
N SER A 131 -0.01 -25.09 -4.45
CA SER A 131 -1.02 -25.71 -5.32
C SER A 131 -1.87 -24.65 -6.01
N SER A 132 -2.41 -24.95 -7.19
CA SER A 132 -3.38 -24.06 -7.84
C SER A 132 -4.67 -23.89 -7.06
N SER A 133 -5.05 -24.88 -6.24
CA SER A 133 -6.13 -24.72 -5.27
C SER A 133 -5.83 -23.63 -4.24
N THR A 134 -4.57 -23.45 -3.84
CA THR A 134 -4.16 -22.37 -2.94
C THR A 134 -4.33 -21.01 -3.62
N ILE A 135 -3.89 -20.87 -4.88
CA ILE A 135 -4.14 -19.67 -5.70
C ILE A 135 -5.64 -19.40 -5.85
N SER A 136 -6.44 -20.43 -6.09
CA SER A 136 -7.90 -20.29 -6.17
C SER A 136 -8.48 -19.74 -4.86
N SER A 137 -8.12 -20.31 -3.71
CA SER A 137 -8.61 -19.83 -2.41
C SER A 137 -8.13 -18.40 -2.09
N TYR A 138 -6.94 -18.01 -2.56
CA TYR A 138 -6.49 -16.62 -2.53
C TYR A 138 -7.40 -15.71 -3.36
N GLU A 139 -7.66 -16.06 -4.61
CA GLU A 139 -8.49 -15.27 -5.54
C GLU A 139 -9.94 -15.10 -5.06
N TYR A 140 -10.48 -16.08 -4.34
CA TYR A 140 -11.83 -16.01 -3.78
C TYR A 140 -11.89 -15.37 -2.38
N GLY A 141 -10.74 -15.00 -1.80
CA GLY A 141 -10.64 -14.43 -0.45
C GLY A 141 -11.00 -15.42 0.67
N GLU A 142 -10.97 -16.73 0.37
CA GLU A 142 -11.18 -17.80 1.37
C GLU A 142 -9.97 -17.97 2.27
N ARG A 143 -8.79 -17.63 1.73
CA ARG A 143 -7.52 -17.65 2.45
C ARG A 143 -6.81 -16.31 2.27
N PRO A 144 -6.31 -15.69 3.36
CA PRO A 144 -5.43 -14.52 3.26
C PRO A 144 -4.17 -14.84 2.47
N ILE A 145 -3.76 -13.89 1.62
CA ILE A 145 -2.49 -13.97 0.88
C ILE A 145 -1.38 -13.39 1.77
N PRO A 146 -0.34 -14.16 2.14
CA PRO A 146 0.85 -13.64 2.78
C PRO A 146 1.48 -12.50 1.99
N LEU A 147 1.90 -11.41 2.65
CA LEU A 147 2.47 -10.25 1.96
C LEU A 147 3.71 -10.60 1.15
N ALA A 148 4.60 -11.43 1.68
CA ALA A 148 5.78 -11.89 0.94
C ALA A 148 5.42 -12.67 -0.33
N GLU A 149 4.35 -13.47 -0.30
CA GLU A 149 3.85 -14.17 -1.49
C GLU A 149 3.20 -13.18 -2.46
N LEU A 150 2.40 -12.23 -1.95
CA LEU A 150 1.77 -11.18 -2.75
C LEU A 150 2.81 -10.33 -3.49
N GLU A 151 3.93 -9.98 -2.85
CA GLU A 151 5.04 -9.26 -3.49
C GLU A 151 5.63 -10.03 -4.67
N VAL A 152 5.85 -11.33 -4.51
CA VAL A 152 6.38 -12.19 -5.59
C VAL A 152 5.37 -12.35 -6.73
N LEU A 153 4.08 -12.49 -6.40
CA LEU A 153 3.02 -12.57 -7.40
C LEU A 153 2.86 -11.25 -8.15
N ALA A 154 2.96 -10.10 -7.46
CA ALA A 154 2.88 -8.77 -8.05
C ALA A 154 4.02 -8.55 -9.07
N ASP A 155 5.25 -8.87 -8.68
CA ASP A 155 6.43 -8.81 -9.55
C ASP A 155 6.24 -9.70 -10.79
N ARG A 156 5.75 -10.93 -10.60
CA ARG A 156 5.48 -11.85 -11.72
C ARG A 156 4.41 -11.34 -12.69
N LEU A 157 3.42 -10.62 -12.18
CA LEU A 157 2.30 -10.07 -12.93
C LEU A 157 2.59 -8.67 -13.51
N ASP A 158 3.80 -8.14 -13.31
CA ASP A 158 4.21 -6.80 -13.73
C ASP A 158 3.28 -5.68 -13.21
N VAL A 159 2.82 -5.84 -11.97
CA VAL A 159 2.04 -4.82 -11.25
C VAL A 159 2.79 -4.39 -9.99
N PRO A 160 2.81 -3.08 -9.66
CA PRO A 160 3.44 -2.64 -8.43
C PRO A 160 2.65 -3.11 -7.21
N THR A 161 3.30 -3.39 -6.08
CA THR A 161 2.60 -3.90 -4.88
C THR A 161 1.55 -2.92 -4.34
N ASP A 162 1.71 -1.62 -4.60
CA ASP A 162 0.74 -0.58 -4.24
C ASP A 162 -0.59 -0.69 -5.01
N TYR A 163 -0.65 -1.47 -6.08
CA TYR A 163 -1.88 -1.86 -6.78
C TYR A 163 -2.89 -2.53 -5.85
N PHE A 164 -2.41 -3.25 -4.82
CA PHE A 164 -3.26 -3.99 -3.89
C PHE A 164 -3.67 -3.19 -2.65
N LEU A 165 -3.10 -2.00 -2.43
CA LEU A 165 -3.41 -1.16 -1.27
C LEU A 165 -4.86 -0.69 -1.28
N ASP A 166 -5.41 -0.44 -0.09
CA ASP A 166 -6.76 0.12 0.00
C ASP A 166 -6.83 1.51 -0.64
N GLN A 167 -7.71 1.67 -1.61
CA GLN A 167 -8.00 2.95 -2.27
C GLN A 167 -9.46 3.38 -2.07
N GLN A 168 -10.24 2.68 -1.22
CA GLN A 168 -11.64 3.01 -0.97
C GLN A 168 -11.79 4.11 0.10
N ASP A 169 -13.00 4.69 0.19
CA ASP A 169 -13.39 5.78 1.14
C ASP A 169 -13.38 5.37 2.64
N GLY A 170 -12.70 4.28 2.99
CA GLY A 170 -12.47 3.88 4.38
C GLY A 170 -11.37 4.70 5.05
N SER A 171 -11.29 4.65 6.37
CA SER A 171 -10.26 5.34 7.17
C SER A 171 -8.83 4.97 6.77
N ILE A 172 -8.59 3.69 6.47
CA ILE A 172 -7.28 3.15 6.06
C ILE A 172 -6.92 3.62 4.64
N GLY A 173 -7.83 3.49 3.67
CA GLY A 173 -7.62 3.99 2.31
C GLY A 173 -7.40 5.50 2.26
N ALA A 174 -8.20 6.28 3.00
CA ALA A 174 -8.01 7.73 3.12
C ALA A 174 -6.64 8.09 3.74
N TRP A 175 -6.20 7.33 4.75
CA TRP A 175 -4.87 7.49 5.36
C TRP A 175 -3.76 7.17 4.36
N HIS A 176 -3.83 6.06 3.60
CA HIS A 176 -2.87 5.76 2.54
C HIS A 176 -2.78 6.88 1.50
N GLN A 177 -3.93 7.36 1.03
CA GLN A 177 -3.99 8.41 0.01
C GLN A 177 -3.38 9.72 0.53
N ARG A 178 -3.63 10.07 1.79
CA ARG A 178 -3.04 11.24 2.43
C ARG A 178 -1.52 11.10 2.55
N GLN A 179 -1.02 9.96 3.03
CA GLN A 179 0.42 9.72 3.14
C GLN A 179 1.12 9.72 1.77
N LYS A 180 0.47 9.17 0.74
CA LYS A 180 0.98 9.21 -0.65
C LYS A 180 1.06 10.65 -1.15
N THR A 181 0.00 11.42 -0.95
CA THR A 181 -0.06 12.84 -1.34
C THR A 181 1.02 13.66 -0.61
N TRP A 182 1.19 13.43 0.70
CA TRP A 182 2.21 14.10 1.51
C TRP A 182 3.63 13.82 1.00
N ARG A 183 3.94 12.55 0.72
CA ARG A 183 5.25 12.17 0.15
C ARG A 183 5.48 12.77 -1.23
N GLN A 184 4.46 12.80 -2.08
CA GLN A 184 4.56 13.47 -3.37
C GLN A 184 4.80 14.97 -3.22
N PHE A 185 4.10 15.62 -2.28
CA PHE A 185 4.30 17.03 -1.98
C PHE A 185 5.73 17.32 -1.52
N ASN A 186 6.30 16.50 -0.63
CA ASN A 186 7.68 16.66 -0.16
C ASN A 186 8.75 16.43 -1.24
N LYS A 187 8.39 15.77 -2.36
CA LYS A 187 9.27 15.60 -3.53
C LYS A 187 9.26 16.80 -4.48
N LEU A 188 8.33 17.74 -4.31
CA LEU A 188 8.31 18.97 -5.11
C LEU A 188 9.53 19.84 -4.78
N ASP A 189 9.89 20.74 -5.70
CA ASP A 189 10.92 21.73 -5.44
C ASP A 189 10.56 22.58 -4.20
N PRO A 190 11.50 22.89 -3.29
CA PRO A 190 11.23 23.68 -2.08
C PRO A 190 10.54 25.02 -2.36
N ASP A 191 10.83 25.68 -3.48
CA ASP A 191 10.19 26.94 -3.84
C ASP A 191 8.72 26.73 -4.22
N VAL A 192 8.40 25.63 -4.90
CA VAL A 192 7.02 25.23 -5.21
C VAL A 192 6.27 24.89 -3.94
N GLN A 193 6.89 24.14 -3.02
CA GLN A 193 6.29 23.82 -1.73
C GLN A 193 5.93 25.11 -0.97
N ASN A 194 6.90 26.03 -0.83
CA ASN A 194 6.72 27.33 -0.17
C ASN A 194 5.64 28.19 -0.84
N PHE A 195 5.56 28.16 -2.17
CA PHE A 195 4.51 28.86 -2.90
C PHE A 195 3.12 28.28 -2.59
N VAL A 196 2.97 26.96 -2.61
CA VAL A 196 1.68 26.28 -2.45
C VAL A 196 1.11 26.43 -1.03
N ILE A 197 1.95 26.40 0.01
CA ILE A 197 1.48 26.49 1.40
C ILE A 197 0.96 27.88 1.81
N GLN A 198 1.27 28.93 1.04
CA GLN A 198 0.83 30.28 1.36
C GLN A 198 -0.65 30.46 1.00
N PRO A 199 -1.55 30.78 1.98
CA PRO A 199 -2.99 30.92 1.70
C PRO A 199 -3.32 31.97 0.64
N ILE A 200 -2.50 33.02 0.52
CA ILE A 200 -2.66 34.06 -0.49
C ILE A 200 -2.52 33.54 -1.92
N ASN A 201 -1.80 32.42 -2.11
CA ASN A 201 -1.54 31.87 -3.43
C ASN A 201 -2.65 30.94 -3.95
N ILE A 202 -3.68 30.65 -3.14
CA ILE A 202 -4.81 29.81 -3.52
C ILE A 202 -5.45 30.31 -4.83
N LYS A 203 -5.56 31.62 -5.04
CA LYS A 203 -6.15 32.17 -6.26
C LYS A 203 -5.32 31.91 -7.52
N TYR A 204 -3.99 31.88 -7.42
CA TYR A 204 -3.14 31.48 -8.55
C TYR A 204 -3.34 30.00 -8.88
N LEU A 205 -3.44 29.14 -7.85
CA LEU A 205 -3.68 27.72 -8.03
C LEU A 205 -5.06 27.43 -8.63
N GLU A 206 -6.12 28.12 -8.17
CA GLU A 206 -7.47 28.01 -8.75
C GLU A 206 -7.48 28.34 -10.25
N VAL A 207 -6.73 29.37 -10.68
CA VAL A 207 -6.60 29.73 -12.10
C VAL A 207 -5.83 28.65 -12.86
N ALA A 208 -4.69 28.19 -12.32
CA ALA A 208 -3.90 27.14 -12.94
C ALA A 208 -4.70 25.84 -13.12
N MET A 209 -5.51 25.44 -12.13
CA MET A 209 -6.40 24.29 -12.20
C MET A 209 -7.45 24.45 -13.31
N LYS A 210 -8.10 25.62 -13.39
CA LYS A 210 -9.07 25.90 -14.47
C LYS A 210 -8.42 25.82 -15.84
N LEU A 211 -7.22 26.38 -15.99
CA LEU A 211 -6.46 26.32 -17.25
C LEU A 211 -6.14 24.86 -17.63
N ALA A 212 -5.74 24.02 -16.67
CA ALA A 212 -5.41 22.61 -16.92
C ALA A 212 -6.60 21.78 -17.43
N GLU A 213 -7.83 22.16 -17.07
CA GLU A 213 -9.06 21.48 -17.52
C GLU A 213 -9.51 21.93 -18.93
N MET A 214 -8.93 22.99 -19.50
CA MET A 214 -9.37 23.54 -20.78
C MET A 214 -8.92 22.66 -21.96
N PRO A 215 -9.74 22.57 -23.04
CA PRO A 215 -9.30 21.97 -24.28
C PRO A 215 -8.07 22.70 -24.84
N ALA A 216 -7.12 21.95 -25.41
CA ALA A 216 -5.86 22.49 -25.91
C ALA A 216 -6.01 23.66 -26.90
N GLY A 217 -7.11 23.71 -27.67
CA GLY A 217 -7.41 24.83 -28.56
C GLY A 217 -7.66 26.14 -27.80
N ALA A 218 -8.52 26.09 -26.77
CA ALA A 218 -8.85 27.27 -25.97
C ALA A 218 -7.63 27.79 -25.18
N LEU A 219 -6.73 26.90 -24.76
CA LEU A 219 -5.48 27.29 -24.12
C LEU A 219 -4.54 28.05 -25.08
N ARG A 220 -4.48 27.62 -26.35
CA ARG A 220 -3.68 28.30 -27.39
C ARG A 220 -4.22 29.69 -27.70
N ASP A 221 -5.54 29.84 -27.75
CA ASP A 221 -6.17 31.14 -28.01
C ASP A 221 -5.87 32.14 -26.88
N ILE A 222 -5.91 31.68 -25.62
CA ILE A 222 -5.50 32.50 -24.46
C ILE A 222 -4.02 32.87 -24.56
N ALA A 223 -3.14 31.91 -24.89
CA ALA A 223 -1.71 32.17 -25.02
C ALA A 223 -1.40 33.18 -26.15
N ALA A 224 -2.08 33.08 -27.28
CA ALA A 224 -1.97 34.03 -28.39
C ALA A 224 -2.43 35.43 -27.97
N GLY A 225 -3.58 35.52 -27.29
CA GLY A 225 -4.08 36.80 -26.77
C GLY A 225 -3.14 37.44 -25.73
N LEU A 226 -2.46 36.64 -24.89
CA LEU A 226 -1.45 37.15 -23.95
C LEU A 226 -0.18 37.64 -24.66
N LEU A 227 0.24 36.98 -25.74
CA LEU A 227 1.35 37.43 -26.59
C LEU A 227 1.03 38.77 -27.26
N ASP A 228 -0.19 38.92 -27.77
CA ASP A 228 -0.61 40.15 -28.48
C ASP A 228 -0.67 41.39 -27.57
N ILE A 229 -0.87 41.20 -26.26
CA ILE A 229 -0.88 42.31 -25.28
C ILE A 229 0.48 42.53 -24.59
N THR A 230 1.46 41.67 -24.82
CA THR A 230 2.80 41.78 -24.22
C THR A 230 3.86 42.34 -25.19
N TYR A 231 3.47 42.67 -26.42
CA TYR A 231 4.29 43.36 -27.43
C TYR A 231 3.77 44.76 -27.78
#